data_AF-A0A0L1JPI6-F1
#
_entry.id   AF-A0A0L1JPI6-F1
#
_cell.length_a   1.000
_cell.length_b   1.000
_cell.length_c   1.000
_cell.angle_alpha   90.00
_cell.angle_beta   90.00
_cell.angle_gamma   90.00
#
_symmetry.space_group_name_H-M   'P 1'
#
loop_
_entity.id
_entity.type
_entity.pdbx_description
1 polymer ?
#
loop_
_entity_poly.entity_id
_entity_poly.type
_entity_poly.pdbx_seq_one_letter_code
_entity_poly.pdbx_strand_id
1 'polypeptide(L)'
;MENKLPFGLVSYQSPVSSLTVYGSDLSQITGCLNIRVTILQNGAQVATGVAQVVNDEFTIDLAPPSSMKCGENVTLELRCEDDNSLITSDIYPILCQTTCPAVTILYTQTSTYCDSAGLKTVTVVFDVDPVGAVTVRDNSGTVIYTSNAAAGTVQASGTYPSGAIVSFTIDTDTPPDCGSVSVPGIMVSDCPSGNLCPTAQWNTSIGDCGPDGTRDITVSLTMNNPSGNAFTANVLRDGQVVGQVSNSTPSFSESFQSSGTSADYTVDFSTSVGCSALTNTVSFPACSTGDPTDPTDPTDPTDPTDPATPSDDDPKCALCKACSDVIVRIMSDAGKPKFAIRWRVILCCILTVIAALLIAFKIVTVFNCGGFPGVNSNSTGGTIIEVLSGYLGLTLIMGLLLLVCNVCCMVCALLWGLIIGVLFVIGQWVASGFTTLPPCTFGPTFWDSGLFYVIVAIILLGGLRTACKAIQQ
;
A
#
# COMPACT_ATOMS: atom_id res chain seq x y z
N MET A 1 -32.43 -2.92 59.44
CA MET A 1 -32.12 -4.09 58.61
C MET A 1 -33.02 -3.95 57.39
N GLU A 2 -32.52 -3.36 56.31
CA GLU A 2 -33.23 -3.40 55.02
C GLU A 2 -33.06 -4.83 54.49
N ASN A 3 -34.15 -5.60 54.50
CA ASN A 3 -34.22 -6.87 53.80
C ASN A 3 -34.13 -6.56 52.31
N LYS A 4 -32.91 -6.59 51.75
CA LYS A 4 -32.73 -6.68 50.30
C LYS A 4 -33.40 -7.97 49.85
N LEU A 5 -34.44 -7.83 49.03
CA LEU A 5 -35.22 -8.94 48.49
C LEU A 5 -34.32 -9.87 47.65
N PRO A 6 -34.61 -11.18 47.59
CA PRO A 6 -33.72 -12.21 47.06
C PRO A 6 -33.67 -12.35 45.52
N PHE A 7 -34.09 -11.33 44.77
CA PHE A 7 -34.26 -11.43 43.32
C PHE A 7 -33.10 -10.82 42.53
N GLY A 8 -32.70 -11.54 41.48
CA GLY A 8 -31.54 -11.28 40.66
C GLY A 8 -31.91 -10.62 39.33
N LEU A 9 -31.09 -9.63 38.97
CA LEU A 9 -30.74 -9.22 37.62
C LEU A 9 -31.79 -9.50 36.51
N VAL A 10 -32.45 -8.45 36.03
CA VAL A 10 -33.15 -8.49 34.74
C VAL A 10 -32.13 -8.28 33.63
N SER A 11 -31.78 -9.33 32.89
CA SER A 11 -30.84 -9.24 31.77
C SER A 11 -31.60 -9.21 30.44
N TYR A 12 -31.31 -8.20 29.64
CA TYR A 12 -31.77 -8.11 28.26
C TYR A 12 -30.62 -8.44 27.31
N GLN A 13 -30.78 -9.47 26.48
CA GLN A 13 -29.77 -9.89 25.50
C GLN A 13 -30.27 -9.61 24.08
N SER A 14 -29.68 -8.60 23.44
CA SER A 14 -29.87 -8.31 22.00
C SER A 14 -28.83 -9.07 21.18
N PRO A 15 -29.16 -9.68 20.02
CA PRO A 15 -30.43 -9.65 19.29
C PRO A 15 -31.41 -10.78 19.65
N VAL A 16 -31.13 -11.57 20.69
CA VAL A 16 -31.78 -12.86 20.95
C VAL A 16 -33.27 -12.73 21.32
N SER A 17 -33.81 -11.51 21.47
CA SER A 17 -35.23 -11.26 21.71
C SER A 17 -35.75 -12.06 22.92
N SER A 18 -34.90 -12.25 23.92
CA SER A 18 -35.24 -12.88 25.18
C SER A 18 -34.86 -11.95 26.32
N LEU A 19 -35.82 -11.73 27.21
CA LEU A 19 -35.60 -11.12 28.49
C LEU A 19 -35.57 -12.24 29.53
N THR A 20 -34.43 -12.41 30.19
CA THR A 20 -34.25 -13.45 31.20
C THR A 20 -34.32 -12.83 32.59
N VAL A 21 -35.27 -13.30 33.40
CA VAL A 21 -35.43 -12.90 34.80
C VAL A 21 -34.95 -14.04 35.70
N TYR A 22 -34.07 -13.74 36.65
CA TYR A 22 -33.51 -14.72 37.58
C TYR A 22 -34.04 -14.48 38.99
N GLY A 23 -34.67 -15.48 39.59
CA GLY A 23 -35.00 -15.48 41.01
C GLY A 23 -34.20 -16.52 41.77
N SER A 24 -33.75 -16.18 42.97
CA SER A 24 -33.16 -17.12 43.93
C SER A 24 -33.86 -17.01 45.29
N ASP A 25 -33.70 -18.02 46.15
CA ASP A 25 -34.20 -18.05 47.53
C ASP A 25 -35.73 -17.84 47.65
N LEU A 26 -36.47 -18.66 46.90
CA LEU A 26 -37.94 -18.73 46.98
C LEU A 26 -38.46 -19.50 48.20
N SER A 27 -37.65 -19.72 49.22
CA SER A 27 -37.99 -20.47 50.44
C SER A 27 -39.23 -19.92 51.17
N GLN A 28 -39.61 -18.67 50.89
CA GLN A 28 -40.81 -18.01 51.42
C GLN A 28 -42.09 -18.22 50.58
N ILE A 29 -41.98 -18.73 49.36
CA ILE A 29 -43.11 -19.00 48.46
C ILE A 29 -43.54 -20.46 48.61
N THR A 30 -44.07 -20.80 49.78
CA THR A 30 -44.61 -22.16 50.01
C THR A 30 -45.99 -22.28 49.37
N GLY A 31 -46.13 -23.16 48.37
CA GLY A 31 -47.43 -23.56 47.81
C GLY A 31 -47.70 -23.19 46.36
N CYS A 32 -46.78 -22.52 45.65
CA CYS A 32 -46.96 -22.16 44.24
C CYS A 32 -46.01 -22.96 43.35
N LEU A 33 -46.57 -23.90 42.57
CA LEU A 33 -45.78 -24.74 41.66
C LEU A 33 -45.29 -23.96 40.43
N ASN A 34 -46.13 -23.04 39.96
CA ASN A 34 -45.85 -22.17 38.82
C ASN A 34 -46.00 -20.70 39.22
N ILE A 35 -45.07 -19.88 38.75
CA ILE A 35 -45.07 -18.43 38.99
C ILE A 35 -45.36 -17.72 37.67
N ARG A 36 -46.39 -16.88 37.65
CA ARG A 36 -46.66 -15.94 36.57
C ARG A 36 -45.82 -14.68 36.80
N VAL A 37 -44.94 -14.38 35.85
CA VAL A 37 -44.17 -13.14 35.82
C VAL A 37 -44.86 -12.16 34.90
N THR A 38 -45.14 -10.96 35.39
CA THR A 38 -45.74 -9.88 34.60
C THR A 38 -44.86 -8.65 34.66
N ILE A 39 -44.53 -8.10 33.51
CA ILE A 39 -43.71 -6.90 33.38
C ILE A 39 -44.61 -5.73 33.07
N LEU A 40 -44.54 -4.71 33.93
CA LEU A 40 -45.26 -3.47 33.75
C LEU A 40 -44.28 -2.35 33.40
N GLN A 41 -44.58 -1.60 32.34
CA GLN A 41 -43.90 -0.38 31.95
C GLN A 41 -44.90 0.78 32.10
N ASN A 42 -44.61 1.76 32.97
CA ASN A 42 -45.53 2.85 33.30
C ASN A 42 -46.93 2.36 33.75
N GLY A 43 -46.99 1.21 34.45
CA GLY A 43 -48.23 0.60 34.92
C GLY A 43 -49.02 -0.19 33.87
N ALA A 44 -48.58 -0.22 32.61
CA ALA A 44 -49.18 -1.05 31.57
C ALA A 44 -48.43 -2.39 31.45
N GLN A 45 -49.16 -3.49 31.32
CA GLN A 45 -48.58 -4.80 31.07
C GLN A 45 -47.96 -4.87 29.68
N VAL A 46 -46.65 -5.13 29.62
CA VAL A 46 -45.90 -5.19 28.36
C VAL A 46 -45.41 -6.60 28.03
N ALA A 47 -45.23 -7.47 29.03
CA ALA A 47 -44.92 -8.88 28.85
C ALA A 47 -45.49 -9.72 29.99
N THR A 48 -45.83 -10.98 29.71
CA THR A 48 -46.17 -11.96 30.74
C THR A 48 -45.74 -13.35 30.30
N GLY A 49 -45.38 -14.18 31.27
CA GLY A 49 -45.13 -15.59 31.06
C GLY A 49 -45.16 -16.36 32.36
N VAL A 50 -44.98 -17.67 32.26
CA VAL A 50 -45.02 -18.59 33.40
C VAL A 50 -43.67 -19.27 33.52
N ALA A 51 -43.12 -19.26 34.73
CA ALA A 51 -41.88 -19.93 35.08
C ALA A 51 -42.19 -21.11 36.01
N GLN A 52 -41.52 -22.23 35.78
CA GLN A 52 -41.51 -23.33 36.73
C GLN A 52 -40.40 -23.11 37.75
N VAL A 53 -40.72 -23.28 39.04
CA VAL A 53 -39.71 -23.21 40.11
C VAL A 53 -39.00 -24.57 40.19
N VAL A 54 -37.67 -24.56 40.08
CA VAL A 54 -36.83 -25.74 40.21
C VAL A 54 -35.72 -25.44 41.21
N ASN A 55 -35.70 -26.15 42.34
CA ASN A 55 -34.70 -25.98 43.41
C ASN A 55 -34.60 -24.54 43.94
N ASP A 56 -35.73 -23.92 44.25
CA ASP A 56 -35.83 -22.53 44.74
C ASP A 56 -35.32 -21.44 43.77
N GLU A 57 -35.09 -21.81 42.51
CA GLU A 57 -34.74 -20.90 41.43
C GLU A 57 -35.80 -20.94 40.32
N PHE A 58 -35.93 -19.83 39.60
CA PHE A 58 -36.68 -19.81 38.34
C PHE A 58 -35.95 -18.97 37.30
N THR A 59 -36.10 -19.41 36.05
CA THR A 59 -35.64 -18.69 34.86
C THR A 59 -36.82 -18.62 33.92
N ILE A 60 -37.09 -17.42 33.41
CA ILE A 60 -38.11 -17.23 32.37
C ILE A 60 -37.55 -16.41 31.23
N ASP A 61 -37.76 -16.90 30.02
CA ASP A 61 -37.48 -16.16 28.80
C ASP A 61 -38.77 -15.55 28.28
N LEU A 62 -38.85 -14.23 28.34
CA LEU A 62 -39.97 -13.45 27.83
C LEU A 62 -39.60 -12.82 26.51
N ALA A 63 -40.51 -12.86 25.53
CA ALA A 63 -40.35 -12.06 24.32
C ALA A 63 -40.46 -10.57 24.70
N PRO A 64 -39.42 -9.75 24.47
CA PRO A 64 -39.41 -8.37 24.87
C PRO A 64 -40.39 -7.57 24.01
N PRO A 65 -41.09 -6.59 24.59
CA PRO A 65 -41.91 -5.68 23.81
C PRO A 65 -40.99 -4.78 22.98
N SER A 66 -41.37 -4.48 21.74
CA SER A 66 -40.60 -3.61 20.84
C SER A 66 -40.41 -2.17 21.35
N SER A 67 -41.13 -1.79 22.41
CA SER A 67 -41.07 -0.47 23.06
C SER A 67 -40.10 -0.38 24.24
N MET A 68 -39.50 -1.49 24.66
CA MET A 68 -38.66 -1.54 25.85
C MET A 68 -37.24 -1.02 25.54
N LYS A 69 -36.72 -0.08 26.34
CA LYS A 69 -35.38 0.50 26.15
C LYS A 69 -34.42 0.12 27.28
N CYS A 70 -33.14 -0.02 26.94
CA CYS A 70 -32.07 -0.19 27.92
C CYS A 70 -32.08 0.93 28.96
N GLY A 71 -31.89 0.58 30.24
CA GLY A 71 -31.84 1.56 31.34
C GLY A 71 -33.20 2.08 31.80
N GLU A 72 -34.32 1.70 31.17
CA GLU A 72 -35.64 2.00 31.72
C GLU A 72 -35.94 1.12 32.94
N ASN A 73 -36.67 1.70 33.89
CA ASN A 73 -37.18 0.97 35.04
C ASN A 73 -38.46 0.23 34.66
N VAL A 74 -38.52 -1.05 34.96
CA VAL A 74 -39.73 -1.87 34.82
C VAL A 74 -40.18 -2.36 36.18
N THR A 75 -41.49 -2.51 36.36
CA THR A 75 -42.03 -3.18 37.54
C THR A 75 -42.24 -4.66 37.20
N LEU A 76 -41.66 -5.54 38.00
CA LEU A 76 -41.89 -6.98 37.92
C LEU A 76 -42.92 -7.38 38.97
N GLU A 77 -44.08 -7.88 38.53
CA GLU A 77 -45.05 -8.53 39.40
C GLU A 77 -44.92 -10.05 39.29
N LEU A 78 -44.71 -10.71 40.43
CA LEU A 78 -44.74 -12.16 40.54
C LEU A 78 -46.06 -12.58 41.19
N ARG A 79 -46.81 -13.46 40.52
CA ARG A 79 -48.09 -13.98 41.02
C ARG A 79 -48.08 -15.50 40.99
N CYS A 80 -48.75 -16.13 41.94
CA CYS A 80 -48.99 -17.58 41.87
C CYS A 80 -49.98 -17.89 40.76
N GLU A 81 -49.69 -18.88 39.92
CA GLU A 81 -50.56 -19.18 38.77
C GLU A 81 -51.92 -19.73 39.20
N ASP A 82 -51.96 -20.53 40.27
CA ASP A 82 -53.15 -21.27 40.69
C ASP A 82 -54.25 -20.36 41.26
N ASP A 83 -53.90 -19.28 41.97
CA ASP A 83 -54.84 -18.40 42.67
C ASP A 83 -54.68 -16.90 42.34
N ASN A 84 -53.72 -16.57 41.47
CA ASN A 84 -53.38 -15.20 41.07
C ASN A 84 -52.98 -14.28 42.24
N SER A 85 -52.61 -14.84 43.39
CA SER A 85 -52.14 -14.09 44.55
C SER A 85 -50.82 -13.38 44.23
N LEU A 86 -50.70 -12.11 44.64
CA LEU A 86 -49.48 -11.33 44.45
C LEU A 86 -48.44 -11.79 45.47
N ILE A 87 -47.32 -12.30 44.96
CA ILE A 87 -46.17 -12.71 45.78
C ILE A 87 -45.35 -11.46 46.11
N THR A 88 -44.95 -10.72 45.07
CA THR A 88 -44.16 -9.49 45.21
C THR A 88 -44.29 -8.62 43.97
N SER A 89 -43.98 -7.34 44.13
CA SER A 89 -43.88 -6.34 43.07
C SER A 89 -42.71 -5.41 43.38
N ASP A 90 -41.72 -5.33 42.51
CA ASP A 90 -40.56 -4.45 42.71
C ASP A 90 -40.07 -3.86 41.38
N ILE A 91 -39.31 -2.76 41.47
CA ILE A 91 -38.83 -1.98 40.34
C ILE A 91 -37.37 -2.35 40.06
N TYR A 92 -37.10 -2.78 38.83
CA TYR A 92 -35.76 -3.14 38.37
C TYR A 92 -35.35 -2.29 37.16
N PRO A 93 -34.11 -1.77 37.13
CA PRO A 93 -33.55 -1.23 35.91
C PRO A 93 -33.27 -2.37 34.93
N ILE A 94 -33.64 -2.21 33.66
CA ILE A 94 -33.26 -3.15 32.61
C ILE A 94 -31.75 -3.02 32.37
N LEU A 95 -30.99 -4.05 32.75
CA LEU A 95 -29.58 -4.14 32.47
C LEU A 95 -29.39 -4.75 31.08
N CYS A 96 -28.88 -3.95 30.16
CA CYS A 96 -28.54 -4.45 28.84
C CYS A 96 -27.18 -5.13 28.89
N GLN A 97 -27.18 -6.44 28.64
CA GLN A 97 -25.97 -7.14 28.24
C GLN A 97 -25.75 -6.86 26.75
N THR A 98 -25.39 -5.62 26.43
CA THR A 98 -24.90 -5.28 25.11
C THR A 98 -23.40 -5.47 25.15
N THR A 99 -22.92 -6.60 24.66
CA THR A 99 -21.54 -6.66 24.17
C THR A 99 -21.44 -5.62 23.07
N CYS A 100 -20.76 -4.52 23.34
CA CYS A 100 -20.47 -3.55 22.30
C CYS A 100 -19.79 -4.28 21.14
N PRO A 101 -20.21 -4.00 19.89
CA PRO A 101 -19.56 -4.58 18.73
C PRO A 101 -18.05 -4.31 18.83
N ALA A 102 -17.29 -5.38 18.95
CA ALA A 102 -15.84 -5.33 18.93
C ALA A 102 -15.43 -4.98 17.50
N VAL A 103 -14.74 -3.85 17.36
CA VAL A 103 -14.12 -3.44 16.11
C VAL A 103 -12.66 -3.83 16.15
N THR A 104 -12.25 -4.69 15.23
CA THR A 104 -10.84 -5.08 15.07
C THR A 104 -10.31 -4.52 13.77
N ILE A 105 -9.34 -3.61 13.83
CA ILE A 105 -8.67 -3.08 12.65
C ILE A 105 -7.79 -4.18 12.06
N LEU A 106 -8.06 -4.58 10.82
CA LEU A 106 -7.27 -5.60 10.14
C LEU A 106 -6.01 -4.99 9.53
N TYR A 107 -6.18 -3.99 8.68
CA TYR A 107 -5.08 -3.26 8.07
C TYR A 107 -5.55 -1.91 7.51
N THR A 108 -4.57 -1.06 7.24
CA THR A 108 -4.77 0.20 6.55
C THR A 108 -3.88 0.25 5.32
N GLN A 109 -4.40 0.82 4.24
CA GLN A 109 -3.68 0.90 2.97
C GLN A 109 -3.85 2.29 2.38
N THR A 110 -2.74 2.90 1.97
CA THR A 110 -2.74 4.14 1.19
C THR A 110 -2.45 3.79 -0.27
N SER A 111 -3.21 4.39 -1.20
CA SER A 111 -2.97 4.21 -2.63
C SER A 111 -1.55 4.60 -2.99
N THR A 112 -0.92 3.79 -3.85
CA THR A 112 0.41 4.09 -4.35
C THR A 112 0.42 5.35 -5.19
N TYR A 113 -0.67 5.59 -5.93
CA TYR A 113 -0.83 6.69 -6.87
C TYR A 113 -1.66 7.82 -6.28
N CYS A 114 -1.39 9.02 -6.76
CA CYS A 114 -2.22 10.19 -6.53
C CYS A 114 -3.18 10.36 -7.71
N ASP A 115 -4.37 10.87 -7.44
CA ASP A 115 -5.28 11.29 -8.50
C ASP A 115 -4.80 12.58 -9.19
N SER A 116 -5.57 13.03 -10.19
CA SER A 116 -5.29 14.26 -10.93
C SER A 116 -5.31 15.53 -10.07
N ALA A 117 -5.90 15.48 -8.87
CA ALA A 117 -5.91 16.56 -7.90
C ALA A 117 -4.75 16.47 -6.88
N GLY A 118 -3.89 15.45 -6.98
CA GLY A 118 -2.78 15.23 -6.05
C GLY A 118 -3.23 14.65 -4.70
N LEU A 119 -4.39 13.99 -4.65
CA LEU A 119 -4.90 13.31 -3.46
C LEU A 119 -4.60 11.80 -3.53
N LYS A 120 -4.42 11.15 -2.38
CA LYS A 120 -4.30 9.70 -2.25
C LYS A 120 -5.52 9.11 -1.58
N THR A 121 -5.95 7.94 -2.03
CA THR A 121 -7.01 7.18 -1.37
C THR A 121 -6.43 6.44 -0.19
N VAL A 122 -6.95 6.67 1.01
CA VAL A 122 -6.66 5.87 2.21
C VAL A 122 -7.84 4.96 2.47
N THR A 123 -7.56 3.68 2.63
CA THR A 123 -8.53 2.62 2.89
C THR A 123 -8.25 2.01 4.26
N VAL A 124 -9.30 1.91 5.08
CA VAL A 124 -9.27 1.20 6.36
C VAL A 124 -10.15 -0.03 6.23
N VAL A 125 -9.59 -1.18 6.60
CA VAL A 125 -10.29 -2.46 6.62
C VAL A 125 -10.36 -2.96 8.06
N PHE A 126 -11.56 -3.30 8.51
CA PHE A 126 -11.82 -3.72 9.88
C PHE A 126 -12.95 -4.76 9.94
N ASP A 127 -12.91 -5.61 10.96
CA ASP A 127 -13.99 -6.55 11.27
C ASP A 127 -14.86 -6.00 12.39
N VAL A 128 -16.17 -6.26 12.28
CA VAL A 128 -17.19 -5.88 13.26
C VAL A 128 -17.88 -7.14 13.76
N ASP A 129 -17.87 -7.35 15.09
CA ASP A 129 -18.54 -8.50 15.73
C ASP A 129 -19.10 -8.12 17.12
N PRO A 130 -20.42 -8.25 17.39
CA PRO A 130 -21.50 -8.69 16.50
C PRO A 130 -22.02 -7.60 15.54
N VAL A 131 -23.05 -7.95 14.75
CA VAL A 131 -23.77 -7.07 13.80
C VAL A 131 -24.12 -5.73 14.46
N GLY A 132 -23.79 -4.62 13.80
CA GLY A 132 -24.08 -3.28 14.30
C GLY A 132 -24.00 -2.20 13.22
N ALA A 133 -24.65 -1.08 13.45
CA ALA A 133 -24.47 0.10 12.62
C ALA A 133 -23.08 0.69 12.89
N VAL A 134 -22.32 0.91 11.82
CA VAL A 134 -20.96 1.46 11.88
C VAL A 134 -20.88 2.72 11.05
N THR A 135 -20.38 3.78 11.67
CA THR A 135 -20.06 5.06 11.04
C THR A 135 -18.56 5.29 11.15
N VAL A 136 -17.88 5.48 10.03
CA VAL A 136 -16.45 5.82 9.99
C VAL A 136 -16.31 7.30 9.67
N ARG A 137 -15.62 8.02 10.54
CA ARG A 137 -15.27 9.43 10.36
C ARG A 137 -13.77 9.58 10.21
N ASP A 138 -13.34 10.58 9.46
CA ASP A 138 -11.95 11.01 9.50
C ASP A 138 -11.69 12.04 10.62
N ASN A 139 -10.45 12.53 10.71
CA ASN A 139 -10.02 13.50 11.71
C ASN A 139 -10.67 14.89 11.55
N SER A 140 -11.34 15.18 10.43
CA SER A 140 -12.15 16.38 10.26
C SER A 140 -13.60 16.20 10.76
N GLY A 141 -13.98 14.97 11.15
CA GLY A 141 -15.34 14.59 11.51
C GLY A 141 -16.23 14.26 10.31
N THR A 142 -15.66 14.28 9.09
CA THR A 142 -16.38 13.94 7.86
C THR A 142 -16.67 12.44 7.84
N VAL A 143 -17.94 12.08 7.62
CA VAL A 143 -18.35 10.68 7.48
C VAL A 143 -17.90 10.18 6.11
N ILE A 144 -17.00 9.19 6.08
CA ILE A 144 -16.53 8.56 4.85
C ILE A 144 -17.27 7.25 4.55
N TYR A 145 -17.92 6.67 5.56
CA TYR A 145 -18.64 5.42 5.42
C TYR A 145 -19.72 5.29 6.51
N THR A 146 -20.89 4.79 6.12
CA THR A 146 -21.95 4.37 7.04
C THR A 146 -22.55 3.08 6.52
N SER A 147 -22.72 2.10 7.41
CA SER A 147 -23.43 0.86 7.07
C SER A 147 -24.19 0.30 8.26
N ASN A 148 -25.28 -0.41 7.97
CA ASN A 148 -25.90 -1.35 8.89
C ASN A 148 -25.34 -2.75 8.59
N ALA A 149 -24.02 -2.89 8.61
CA ALA A 149 -23.37 -4.11 8.16
C ALA A 149 -23.69 -5.29 9.08
N ALA A 150 -23.99 -6.44 8.46
CA ALA A 150 -23.90 -7.73 9.13
C ALA A 150 -22.46 -7.91 9.65
N ALA A 151 -22.28 -8.73 10.70
CA ALA A 151 -20.95 -9.06 11.22
C ALA A 151 -20.03 -9.51 10.08
N GLY A 152 -18.81 -8.99 10.05
CA GLY A 152 -17.85 -9.26 9.00
C GLY A 152 -16.93 -8.08 8.66
N THR A 153 -16.21 -8.25 7.55
CA THR A 153 -15.19 -7.31 7.10
C THR A 153 -15.81 -6.13 6.35
N VAL A 154 -15.49 -4.93 6.83
CA VAL A 154 -15.93 -3.66 6.30
C VAL A 154 -14.73 -2.89 5.74
N GLN A 155 -14.94 -2.21 4.62
CA GLN A 155 -13.94 -1.35 3.98
C GLN A 155 -14.48 0.07 3.85
N ALA A 156 -13.74 1.04 4.39
CA ALA A 156 -14.01 2.47 4.26
C ALA A 156 -12.83 3.16 3.57
N SER A 157 -13.12 4.02 2.58
CA SER A 157 -12.10 4.71 1.79
C SER A 157 -12.40 6.20 1.66
N GLY A 158 -11.38 7.05 1.77
CA GLY A 158 -11.45 8.49 1.54
C GLY A 158 -10.21 9.03 0.82
N THR A 159 -10.31 10.18 0.15
CA THR A 159 -9.20 10.82 -0.57
C THR A 159 -8.61 11.98 0.23
N TYR A 160 -7.29 11.99 0.40
CA TYR A 160 -6.59 12.93 1.28
C TYR A 160 -5.37 13.55 0.61
N PRO A 161 -5.01 14.80 0.94
CA PRO A 161 -3.79 15.43 0.44
C PRO A 161 -2.53 14.66 0.83
N SER A 162 -1.56 14.67 -0.08
CA SER A 162 -0.15 14.37 0.18
C SER A 162 0.35 15.00 1.49
N GLY A 163 1.05 14.23 2.32
CA GLY A 163 1.66 14.71 3.55
C GLY A 163 0.69 14.90 4.73
N ALA A 164 -0.62 14.67 4.53
CA ALA A 164 -1.59 14.72 5.60
C ALA A 164 -1.42 13.55 6.59
N ILE A 165 -1.66 13.81 7.87
CA ILE A 165 -1.90 12.76 8.87
C ILE A 165 -3.41 12.59 8.97
N VAL A 166 -3.90 11.39 8.66
CA VAL A 166 -5.33 11.08 8.72
C VAL A 166 -5.56 10.03 9.80
N SER A 167 -6.34 10.36 10.81
CA SER A 167 -6.87 9.38 11.77
C SER A 167 -8.33 9.12 11.47
N PHE A 168 -8.81 7.94 11.85
CA PHE A 168 -10.21 7.57 11.68
C PHE A 168 -10.84 7.27 13.03
N THR A 169 -12.10 7.62 13.17
CA THR A 169 -12.93 7.26 14.31
C THR A 169 -14.03 6.35 13.81
N ILE A 170 -14.08 5.13 14.36
CA ILE A 170 -15.12 4.15 14.04
C ILE A 170 -16.12 4.19 15.19
N ASP A 171 -17.26 4.79 14.92
CA ASP A 171 -18.41 4.87 15.82
C ASP A 171 -19.31 3.65 15.56
N THR A 172 -19.70 2.96 16.63
CA THR A 172 -20.72 1.91 16.54
C THR A 172 -22.00 2.48 17.15
N ASP A 173 -23.01 2.73 16.31
CA ASP A 173 -24.16 3.59 16.67
C ASP A 173 -25.14 2.95 17.68
N THR A 174 -24.81 1.78 18.24
CA THR A 174 -25.70 1.05 19.14
C THR A 174 -24.95 0.15 20.13
N PRO A 175 -25.22 0.26 21.46
CA PRO A 175 -25.89 1.36 22.20
C PRO A 175 -25.01 2.62 22.39
N PRO A 176 -25.58 3.77 22.81
CA PRO A 176 -24.90 5.07 22.93
C PRO A 176 -23.66 5.13 23.84
N ASP A 177 -23.34 4.04 24.54
CA ASP A 177 -22.21 3.94 25.46
C ASP A 177 -21.04 3.10 24.91
N CYS A 178 -21.10 2.62 23.67
CA CYS A 178 -20.09 1.68 23.15
C CYS A 178 -18.71 2.27 22.84
N GLY A 179 -18.53 3.56 23.04
CA GLY A 179 -17.29 4.24 22.75
C GLY A 179 -16.95 4.20 21.26
N SER A 180 -15.96 4.99 20.91
CA SER A 180 -15.43 5.05 19.55
C SER A 180 -14.06 4.39 19.51
N VAL A 181 -13.79 3.57 18.49
CA VAL A 181 -12.44 3.04 18.26
C VAL A 181 -11.66 4.02 17.40
N SER A 182 -10.52 4.49 17.90
CA SER A 182 -9.64 5.40 17.18
C SER A 182 -8.55 4.63 16.43
N VAL A 183 -8.48 4.83 15.12
CA VAL A 183 -7.39 4.35 14.27
C VAL A 183 -6.25 5.37 14.34
N PRO A 184 -5.02 4.96 14.72
CA PRO A 184 -3.87 5.85 14.79
C PRO A 184 -3.65 6.60 13.48
N GLY A 185 -3.12 7.82 13.58
CA GLY A 185 -2.85 8.68 12.43
C GLY A 185 -1.96 8.00 11.38
N ILE A 186 -2.47 7.90 10.16
CA ILE A 186 -1.78 7.38 8.99
C ILE A 186 -1.14 8.56 8.26
N MET A 187 0.18 8.53 8.12
CA MET A 187 0.90 9.47 7.24
C MET A 187 0.58 9.13 5.78
N VAL A 188 -0.10 10.03 5.09
CA VAL A 188 -0.31 9.96 3.64
C VAL A 188 1.01 10.34 2.99
N SER A 189 1.71 9.34 2.44
CA SER A 189 3.01 9.54 1.78
C SER A 189 2.92 10.66 0.74
N ASP A 190 3.98 11.46 0.62
CA ASP A 190 3.94 12.56 -0.32
C ASP A 190 3.69 12.10 -1.77
N CYS A 191 2.83 12.81 -2.47
CA CYS A 191 2.81 12.81 -3.92
C CYS A 191 4.10 13.50 -4.36
N PRO A 192 5.02 12.81 -5.05
CA PRO A 192 6.16 13.48 -5.64
C PRO A 192 5.66 14.66 -6.45
N SER A 193 6.24 15.82 -6.20
CA SER A 193 5.89 17.07 -6.85
C SER A 193 6.14 16.94 -8.36
N GLY A 194 5.10 16.54 -9.09
CA GLY A 194 5.13 16.23 -10.51
C GLY A 194 4.23 15.03 -10.81
N ASN A 195 3.20 15.23 -11.61
CA ASN A 195 2.29 14.18 -12.09
C ASN A 195 3.06 12.87 -12.39
N LEU A 196 2.87 11.86 -11.54
CA LEU A 196 3.54 10.57 -11.67
C LEU A 196 2.87 9.64 -12.69
N CYS A 197 1.80 10.08 -13.34
CA CYS A 197 1.20 9.30 -14.40
C CYS A 197 2.21 9.14 -15.54
N PRO A 198 2.37 7.91 -16.05
CA PRO A 198 3.19 7.69 -17.23
C PRO A 198 2.72 8.61 -18.36
N THR A 199 3.63 9.32 -19.00
CA THR A 199 3.33 10.17 -20.16
C THR A 199 3.60 9.40 -21.44
N ALA A 200 2.75 9.57 -22.44
CA ALA A 200 2.89 8.98 -23.76
C ALA A 200 3.59 9.95 -24.73
N GLN A 201 4.68 9.52 -25.35
CA GLN A 201 5.25 10.16 -26.52
C GLN A 201 4.84 9.37 -27.76
N TRP A 202 4.03 10.01 -28.61
CA TRP A 202 3.55 9.42 -29.86
C TRP A 202 4.43 9.85 -31.02
N ASN A 203 4.66 8.93 -31.96
CA ASN A 203 5.30 9.22 -33.23
C ASN A 203 4.59 8.46 -34.34
N THR A 204 4.26 9.17 -35.42
CA THR A 204 3.48 8.64 -36.54
C THR A 204 4.27 8.79 -37.83
N SER A 205 4.33 7.71 -38.61
CA SER A 205 4.79 7.73 -39.99
C SER A 205 3.63 7.37 -40.91
N ILE A 206 3.34 8.23 -41.89
CA ILE A 206 2.28 8.03 -42.88
C ILE A 206 2.96 7.77 -44.22
N GLY A 207 2.68 6.60 -44.80
CA GLY A 207 3.15 6.21 -46.12
C GLY A 207 2.33 6.83 -47.26
N ASP A 208 2.82 6.60 -48.47
CA ASP A 208 2.15 6.99 -49.70
C ASP A 208 0.88 6.17 -49.93
N CYS A 209 -0.02 6.68 -50.77
CA CYS A 209 -1.21 5.94 -51.18
C CYS A 209 -0.84 4.81 -52.15
N GLY A 210 -1.26 3.60 -51.79
CA GLY A 210 -1.28 2.45 -52.66
C GLY A 210 -2.30 2.61 -53.80
N PRO A 211 -2.15 1.80 -54.85
CA PRO A 211 -3.07 1.80 -56.00
C PRO A 211 -4.50 1.36 -55.63
N ASP A 212 -4.69 0.73 -54.48
CA ASP A 212 -5.98 0.32 -53.91
C ASP A 212 -6.68 1.45 -53.11
N GLY A 213 -6.07 2.63 -53.02
CA GLY A 213 -6.59 3.75 -52.24
C GLY A 213 -6.38 3.60 -50.73
N THR A 214 -5.55 2.66 -50.29
CA THR A 214 -5.10 2.56 -48.90
C THR A 214 -3.71 3.16 -48.74
N ARG A 215 -3.28 3.45 -47.51
CA ARG A 215 -1.89 3.84 -47.21
C ARG A 215 -1.40 3.13 -45.97
N ASP A 216 -0.09 2.88 -45.91
CA ASP A 216 0.55 2.30 -44.73
C ASP A 216 0.71 3.38 -43.64
N ILE A 217 0.21 3.13 -42.44
CA ILE A 217 0.33 4.03 -41.29
C ILE A 217 1.06 3.28 -40.20
N THR A 218 2.17 3.82 -39.73
CA THR A 218 2.89 3.31 -38.56
C THR A 218 2.71 4.27 -37.40
N VAL A 219 2.12 3.77 -36.31
CA VAL A 219 2.01 4.51 -35.05
C VAL A 219 2.92 3.84 -34.04
N SER A 220 3.80 4.64 -33.44
CA SER A 220 4.67 4.23 -32.36
C SER A 220 4.39 5.08 -31.12
N LEU A 221 4.46 4.42 -29.98
CA LEU A 221 4.22 4.98 -28.66
C LEU A 221 5.42 4.63 -27.79
N THR A 222 5.95 5.60 -27.05
CA THR A 222 6.91 5.35 -25.97
C THR A 222 6.37 5.98 -24.68
N MET A 223 6.25 5.17 -23.65
CA MET A 223 5.81 5.56 -22.32
C MET A 223 7.01 6.00 -21.49
N ASN A 224 6.97 7.24 -20.99
CA ASN A 224 7.90 7.72 -19.98
C ASN A 224 7.21 7.63 -18.62
N ASN A 225 7.75 6.78 -17.74
CA ASN A 225 7.23 6.59 -16.39
C ASN A 225 8.23 7.15 -15.36
N PRO A 226 8.13 8.44 -15.02
CA PRO A 226 9.08 9.07 -14.09
C PRO A 226 8.98 8.49 -12.67
N SER A 227 7.87 7.82 -12.34
CA SER A 227 7.66 7.24 -11.01
C SER A 227 8.45 5.97 -10.74
N GLY A 228 8.89 5.26 -11.80
CA GLY A 228 9.51 3.94 -11.68
C GLY A 228 8.57 2.82 -11.19
N ASN A 229 7.32 3.13 -10.84
CA ASN A 229 6.33 2.15 -10.40
C ASN A 229 5.90 1.25 -11.54
N ALA A 230 5.49 0.01 -11.27
CA ALA A 230 4.92 -0.84 -12.32
C ALA A 230 3.65 -0.20 -12.91
N PHE A 231 3.53 -0.18 -14.23
CA PHE A 231 2.29 0.12 -14.95
C PHE A 231 2.05 -0.95 -16.03
N THR A 232 0.79 -1.13 -16.39
CA THR A 232 0.35 -1.83 -17.58
C THR A 232 -0.78 -1.04 -18.21
N ALA A 233 -0.69 -0.76 -19.49
CA ALA A 233 -1.71 -0.03 -20.23
C ALA A 233 -2.02 -0.72 -21.56
N ASN A 234 -3.31 -0.79 -21.88
CA ASN A 234 -3.77 -1.25 -23.18
C ASN A 234 -3.70 -0.09 -24.16
N VAL A 235 -3.22 -0.37 -25.36
CA VAL A 235 -3.30 0.56 -26.49
C VAL A 235 -4.52 0.17 -27.29
N LEU A 236 -5.47 1.09 -27.41
CA LEU A 236 -6.70 0.92 -28.14
C LEU A 236 -6.66 1.76 -29.42
N ARG A 237 -7.11 1.20 -30.54
CA ARG A 237 -7.44 1.91 -31.78
C ARG A 237 -8.93 1.79 -32.00
N ASP A 238 -9.63 2.92 -32.12
CA ASP A 238 -11.09 2.97 -32.33
C ASP A 238 -11.87 2.11 -31.32
N GLY A 239 -11.40 2.08 -30.06
CA GLY A 239 -11.99 1.30 -28.98
C GLY A 239 -11.60 -0.19 -28.92
N GLN A 240 -10.77 -0.69 -29.85
CA GLN A 240 -10.27 -2.06 -29.84
C GLN A 240 -8.81 -2.15 -29.37
N VAL A 241 -8.50 -3.11 -28.50
CA VAL A 241 -7.13 -3.33 -28.01
C VAL A 241 -6.25 -3.86 -29.15
N VAL A 242 -5.27 -3.05 -29.55
CA VAL A 242 -4.26 -3.38 -30.58
C VAL A 242 -2.90 -3.75 -29.98
N GLY A 243 -2.68 -3.45 -28.70
CA GLY A 243 -1.47 -3.86 -28.00
C GLY A 243 -1.46 -3.51 -26.52
N GLN A 244 -0.34 -3.79 -25.87
CA GLN A 244 -0.13 -3.51 -24.46
C GLN A 244 1.29 -2.98 -24.22
N VAL A 245 1.41 -1.97 -23.36
CA VAL A 245 2.68 -1.39 -22.89
C VAL A 245 2.82 -1.56 -21.38
N SER A 246 4.05 -1.72 -20.91
CA SER A 246 4.36 -1.91 -19.48
C SER A 246 5.73 -1.34 -19.13
N ASN A 247 6.16 -1.42 -17.86
CA ASN A 247 7.53 -1.02 -17.50
C ASN A 247 8.62 -1.81 -18.22
N SER A 248 8.42 -3.11 -18.45
CA SER A 248 9.39 -3.96 -19.14
C SER A 248 9.34 -3.78 -20.67
N THR A 249 8.21 -3.28 -21.18
CA THR A 249 7.96 -3.00 -22.59
C THR A 249 7.35 -1.60 -22.74
N PRO A 250 8.14 -0.53 -22.53
CA PRO A 250 7.61 0.83 -22.50
C PRO A 250 7.27 1.37 -23.89
N SER A 251 7.47 0.59 -24.95
CA SER A 251 7.17 0.99 -26.31
C SER A 251 6.19 0.04 -26.99
N PHE A 252 5.37 0.60 -27.87
CA PHE A 252 4.47 -0.11 -28.77
C PHE A 252 4.64 0.47 -30.18
N SER A 253 4.56 -0.39 -31.19
CA SER A 253 4.55 0.03 -32.58
C SER A 253 3.63 -0.89 -33.37
N GLU A 254 2.74 -0.31 -34.15
CA GLU A 254 1.84 -1.02 -35.05
C GLU A 254 1.86 -0.35 -36.42
N SER A 255 1.85 -1.17 -37.47
CA SER A 255 1.64 -0.72 -38.84
C SER A 255 0.32 -1.29 -39.35
N PHE A 256 -0.52 -0.47 -39.96
CA PHE A 256 -1.80 -0.88 -40.54
C PHE A 256 -2.12 -0.10 -41.81
N GLN A 257 -2.97 -0.67 -42.66
CA GLN A 257 -3.48 0.01 -43.84
C GLN A 257 -4.83 0.64 -43.54
N SER A 258 -5.02 1.88 -43.99
CA SER A 258 -6.30 2.58 -43.86
C SER A 258 -6.64 3.37 -45.11
N SER A 259 -7.91 3.33 -45.49
CA SER A 259 -8.53 4.20 -46.49
C SER A 259 -9.27 5.40 -45.88
N GLY A 260 -9.30 5.50 -44.53
CA GLY A 260 -9.98 6.57 -43.80
C GLY A 260 -9.22 7.91 -43.82
N THR A 261 -9.67 8.84 -42.97
CA THR A 261 -9.02 10.16 -42.77
C THR A 261 -8.44 10.35 -41.36
N SER A 262 -8.78 9.47 -40.43
CA SER A 262 -8.30 9.53 -39.05
C SER A 262 -8.41 8.16 -38.37
N ALA A 263 -7.58 7.96 -37.34
CA ALA A 263 -7.70 6.85 -36.40
C ALA A 263 -7.44 7.39 -34.98
N ASP A 264 -8.29 7.02 -34.03
CA ASP A 264 -8.16 7.46 -32.65
C ASP A 264 -7.42 6.40 -31.83
N TYR A 265 -6.32 6.82 -31.22
CA TYR A 265 -5.54 5.99 -30.31
C TYR A 265 -5.79 6.40 -28.87
N THR A 266 -6.06 5.43 -27.99
CA THR A 266 -6.22 5.64 -26.56
C THR A 266 -5.30 4.70 -25.79
N VAL A 267 -4.54 5.21 -24.84
CA VAL A 267 -3.80 4.42 -23.86
C VAL A 267 -4.62 4.38 -22.58
N ASP A 268 -5.14 3.21 -22.27
CA ASP A 268 -5.96 2.96 -21.09
C ASP A 268 -5.15 2.23 -20.02
N PHE A 269 -5.01 2.85 -18.85
CA PHE A 269 -4.18 2.33 -17.78
C PHE A 269 -4.95 1.31 -16.93
N SER A 270 -4.65 0.04 -17.13
CA SER A 270 -5.28 -1.06 -16.40
C SER A 270 -4.92 -1.14 -14.92
N THR A 271 -3.74 -0.65 -14.50
CA THR A 271 -3.22 -0.86 -13.13
C THR A 271 -2.89 0.41 -12.36
N SER A 272 -2.89 1.60 -12.98
CA SER A 272 -2.62 2.86 -12.28
C SER A 272 -3.94 3.57 -11.97
N VAL A 273 -4.53 3.21 -10.83
CA VAL A 273 -5.71 3.89 -10.29
C VAL A 273 -5.39 5.38 -10.14
N GLY A 274 -6.15 6.25 -10.83
CA GLY A 274 -6.01 7.71 -10.76
C GLY A 274 -5.40 8.40 -11.99
N CYS A 275 -4.85 7.65 -12.96
CA CYS A 275 -4.40 8.24 -14.22
C CYS A 275 -5.52 8.24 -15.26
N SER A 276 -5.81 9.42 -15.83
CA SER A 276 -6.71 9.54 -16.97
C SER A 276 -6.11 8.86 -18.20
N ALA A 277 -6.97 8.27 -19.05
CA ALA A 277 -6.55 7.73 -20.33
C ALA A 277 -5.88 8.81 -21.19
N LEU A 278 -4.81 8.45 -21.90
CA LEU A 278 -4.12 9.35 -22.81
C LEU A 278 -4.64 9.10 -24.22
N THR A 279 -5.25 10.11 -24.83
CA THR A 279 -5.82 10.00 -26.19
C THR A 279 -4.94 10.76 -27.17
N ASN A 280 -4.72 10.20 -28.36
CA ASN A 280 -4.08 10.86 -29.48
C ASN A 280 -4.85 10.52 -30.78
N THR A 281 -5.28 11.55 -31.48
CA THR A 281 -5.96 11.42 -32.77
C THR A 281 -4.94 11.58 -33.89
N VAL A 282 -4.74 10.53 -34.68
CA VAL A 282 -3.87 10.57 -35.85
C VAL A 282 -4.73 10.92 -37.06
N SER A 283 -4.50 12.10 -37.65
CA SER A 283 -5.19 12.55 -38.87
C SER A 283 -4.30 12.40 -40.10
N PHE A 284 -4.86 11.93 -41.21
CA PHE A 284 -4.15 11.73 -42.47
C PHE A 284 -5.06 12.08 -43.66
N PRO A 285 -4.51 12.61 -44.77
CA PRO A 285 -5.31 12.95 -45.93
C PRO A 285 -5.91 11.69 -46.56
N ALA A 286 -7.15 11.78 -47.05
CA ALA A 286 -7.76 10.72 -47.85
C ALA A 286 -6.87 10.42 -49.06
N CYS A 287 -6.72 9.14 -49.41
CA CYS A 287 -6.16 8.80 -50.70
C CYS A 287 -7.16 9.20 -51.77
N SER A 288 -6.76 10.06 -52.72
CA SER A 288 -7.63 10.34 -53.84
C SER A 288 -7.76 9.05 -54.64
N THR A 289 -8.95 8.46 -54.66
CA THR A 289 -9.32 7.41 -55.61
C THR A 289 -9.52 8.03 -56.98
N GLY A 290 -8.57 8.87 -57.43
CA GLY A 290 -8.61 9.50 -58.73
C GLY A 290 -8.79 8.39 -59.73
N ASP A 291 -10.03 8.22 -60.19
CA ASP A 291 -10.40 7.29 -61.22
C ASP A 291 -9.42 7.62 -62.33
N PRO A 292 -8.49 6.72 -62.70
CA PRO A 292 -7.57 7.00 -63.77
C PRO A 292 -8.46 7.26 -64.96
N THR A 293 -8.66 8.53 -65.30
CA THR A 293 -9.48 8.93 -66.43
C THR A 293 -8.86 8.18 -67.58
N ASP A 294 -9.61 7.18 -68.05
CA ASP A 294 -9.23 6.30 -69.16
C ASP A 294 -8.57 7.21 -70.20
N PRO A 295 -7.26 7.07 -70.46
CA PRO A 295 -6.59 7.98 -71.36
C PRO A 295 -7.31 7.83 -72.68
N THR A 296 -8.11 8.85 -73.02
CA THR A 296 -8.79 8.92 -74.30
C THR A 296 -7.74 8.65 -75.35
N ASP A 297 -7.94 7.52 -76.04
CA ASP A 297 -7.17 6.96 -77.13
C ASP A 297 -6.30 8.02 -77.82
N PRO A 298 -4.96 7.91 -77.79
CA PRO A 298 -4.10 8.90 -78.42
C PRO A 298 -4.42 8.92 -79.90
N THR A 299 -5.07 10.00 -80.35
CA THR A 299 -5.11 10.32 -81.77
C THR A 299 -3.68 10.33 -82.30
N ASP A 300 -3.42 9.38 -83.18
CA ASP A 300 -2.22 9.13 -83.98
C ASP A 300 -1.35 10.38 -84.17
N PRO A 301 -0.08 10.36 -83.73
CA PRO A 301 0.80 11.51 -83.89
C PRO A 301 1.11 11.70 -85.38
N THR A 302 0.74 12.86 -85.91
CA THR A 302 1.34 13.34 -87.16
C THR A 302 2.87 13.36 -87.02
N ASP A 303 3.49 12.55 -87.88
CA ASP A 303 4.90 12.41 -88.22
C ASP A 303 5.79 13.64 -87.88
N PRO A 304 6.78 13.52 -86.98
CA PRO A 304 7.71 14.59 -86.71
C PRO A 304 8.74 14.69 -87.84
N THR A 305 8.85 15.90 -88.39
CA THR A 305 9.91 16.26 -89.32
C THR A 305 11.29 16.06 -88.66
N ASP A 306 12.17 15.37 -89.39
CA ASP A 306 13.53 14.94 -89.05
C ASP A 306 14.39 16.01 -88.33
N PRO A 307 15.04 15.72 -87.19
CA PRO A 307 15.97 16.64 -86.56
C PRO A 307 17.28 16.70 -87.33
N ALA A 308 17.71 17.93 -87.64
CA ALA A 308 19.03 18.21 -88.19
C ALA A 308 20.15 17.57 -87.34
N THR A 309 21.10 16.99 -88.05
CA THR A 309 22.36 16.40 -87.60
C THR A 309 23.13 17.32 -86.64
N PRO A 310 23.58 16.84 -85.46
CA PRO A 310 24.52 17.59 -84.64
C PRO A 310 25.93 17.52 -85.24
N SER A 311 26.53 18.70 -85.40
CA SER A 311 27.95 18.90 -85.67
C SER A 311 28.78 18.39 -84.49
N ASP A 312 29.68 17.47 -84.77
CA ASP A 312 30.85 17.20 -83.94
C ASP A 312 31.64 18.50 -83.77
N ASP A 313 31.89 18.92 -82.52
CA ASP A 313 33.16 19.51 -82.12
C ASP A 313 33.29 19.64 -80.59
N ASP A 314 34.41 19.07 -80.13
CA ASP A 314 35.24 19.39 -78.96
C ASP A 314 35.07 18.62 -77.63
N PRO A 315 36.10 17.82 -77.23
CA PRO A 315 36.21 17.16 -75.93
C PRO A 315 37.13 17.94 -74.98
N LYS A 316 36.75 18.08 -73.69
CA LYS A 316 37.70 18.26 -72.57
C LYS A 316 37.07 18.12 -71.18
N CYS A 317 37.64 17.19 -70.42
CA CYS A 317 37.94 17.25 -68.97
C CYS A 317 36.81 17.53 -67.96
N ALA A 318 36.47 16.52 -67.15
CA ALA A 318 36.54 16.61 -65.69
C ALA A 318 36.34 15.23 -65.01
N LEU A 319 37.40 14.42 -65.06
CA LEU A 319 37.60 13.29 -64.16
C LEU A 319 38.30 13.84 -62.90
N CYS A 320 37.58 14.03 -61.79
CA CYS A 320 38.09 14.12 -60.40
C CYS A 320 37.01 14.67 -59.44
N LYS A 321 36.27 13.82 -58.71
CA LYS A 321 35.89 14.06 -57.29
C LYS A 321 35.29 12.82 -56.60
N ALA A 322 36.04 11.73 -56.56
CA ALA A 322 35.85 10.65 -55.60
C ALA A 322 37.22 10.40 -54.95
N CYS A 323 37.48 11.10 -53.84
CA CYS A 323 38.58 10.85 -52.87
C CYS A 323 38.55 11.95 -51.79
N SER A 324 37.67 11.79 -50.80
CA SER A 324 37.82 12.34 -49.44
C SER A 324 36.77 11.66 -48.56
N ASP A 325 37.17 11.25 -47.36
CA ASP A 325 36.37 10.74 -46.25
C ASP A 325 36.26 9.22 -46.12
N VAL A 326 37.40 8.56 -46.34
CA VAL A 326 37.84 7.42 -45.55
C VAL A 326 39.32 7.65 -45.22
N ILE A 327 39.71 7.44 -43.96
CA ILE A 327 41.00 7.76 -43.29
C ILE A 327 40.96 9.05 -42.44
N VAL A 328 40.12 9.02 -41.40
CA VAL A 328 40.67 9.21 -40.04
C VAL A 328 40.70 7.82 -39.40
N ARG A 329 41.88 7.21 -39.49
CA ARG A 329 42.26 5.99 -38.78
C ARG A 329 42.40 6.31 -37.30
N ILE A 330 41.71 5.54 -36.46
CA ILE A 330 42.33 4.60 -35.50
C ILE A 330 43.70 5.08 -34.98
N MET A 331 43.67 5.89 -33.93
CA MET A 331 44.54 5.82 -32.75
C MET A 331 43.90 6.66 -31.62
N SER A 332 43.05 6.06 -30.79
CA SER A 332 42.87 6.52 -29.40
C SER A 332 42.23 5.43 -28.53
N ASP A 333 42.84 4.24 -28.53
CA ASP A 333 42.80 3.38 -27.35
C ASP A 333 44.04 3.69 -26.53
N ALA A 334 43.85 4.24 -25.32
CA ALA A 334 44.60 3.90 -24.10
C ALA A 334 44.35 4.94 -22.97
N GLY A 335 43.53 4.54 -22.01
CA GLY A 335 43.93 4.60 -20.60
C GLY A 335 43.77 5.91 -19.82
N LYS A 336 42.69 6.00 -19.02
CA LYS A 336 42.80 6.33 -17.58
C LYS A 336 41.77 5.51 -16.76
N PRO A 337 42.17 4.96 -15.59
CA PRO A 337 41.41 3.90 -14.92
C PRO A 337 40.19 4.44 -14.14
N LYS A 338 39.09 3.69 -14.17
CA LYS A 338 37.90 3.84 -13.31
C LYS A 338 38.15 3.47 -11.83
N PHE A 339 39.38 3.66 -11.32
CA PHE A 339 39.76 3.34 -9.94
C PHE A 339 39.68 4.53 -8.96
N ALA A 340 39.54 5.76 -9.45
CA ALA A 340 39.59 6.95 -8.60
C ALA A 340 38.30 7.23 -7.79
N ILE A 341 37.15 6.68 -8.20
CA ILE A 341 35.86 6.96 -7.52
C ILE A 341 35.68 6.09 -6.27
N ARG A 342 36.18 4.85 -6.26
CA ARG A 342 36.08 3.97 -5.08
C ARG A 342 36.98 4.41 -3.91
N TRP A 343 38.12 5.06 -4.19
CA TRP A 343 39.01 5.56 -3.14
C TRP A 343 38.48 6.80 -2.41
N ARG A 344 37.68 7.66 -3.07
CA ARG A 344 37.11 8.85 -2.42
C ARG A 344 36.05 8.50 -1.38
N VAL A 345 35.28 7.43 -1.60
CA VAL A 345 34.24 6.98 -0.64
C VAL A 345 34.89 6.32 0.58
N ILE A 346 35.92 5.47 0.38
CA ILE A 346 36.63 4.81 1.47
C ILE A 346 37.42 5.82 2.32
N LEU A 347 38.09 6.79 1.69
CA LEU A 347 38.81 7.84 2.40
C LEU A 347 37.88 8.75 3.20
N CYS A 348 36.66 9.02 2.70
CA CYS A 348 35.65 9.79 3.42
C CYS A 348 35.15 9.05 4.67
N CYS A 349 34.86 7.75 4.56
CA CYS A 349 34.44 6.93 5.70
C CYS A 349 35.54 6.84 6.79
N ILE A 350 36.80 6.66 6.39
CA ILE A 350 37.93 6.61 7.34
C ILE A 350 38.11 7.96 8.05
N LEU A 351 37.98 9.07 7.33
CA LEU A 351 38.09 10.42 7.92
C LEU A 351 36.96 10.71 8.91
N THR A 352 35.72 10.27 8.66
CA THR A 352 34.61 10.40 9.62
C THR A 352 34.82 9.58 10.89
N VAL A 353 35.38 8.37 10.79
CA VAL A 353 35.68 7.53 11.97
C VAL A 353 36.82 8.14 12.79
N ILE A 354 37.87 8.66 12.14
CA ILE A 354 38.97 9.35 12.83
C ILE A 354 38.46 10.63 13.51
N ALA A 355 37.58 11.41 12.86
CA ALA A 355 36.99 12.60 13.45
C ALA A 355 36.14 12.27 14.70
N ALA A 356 35.33 11.21 14.66
CA ALA A 356 34.55 10.75 15.81
C ALA A 356 35.44 10.30 16.97
N LEU A 357 36.52 9.57 16.69
CA LEU A 357 37.51 9.15 17.69
C LEU A 357 38.25 10.34 18.32
N LEU A 358 38.62 11.34 17.52
CA LEU A 358 39.28 12.55 18.02
C LEU A 358 38.35 13.41 18.88
N ILE A 359 37.05 13.49 18.55
CA ILE A 359 36.05 14.16 19.38
C ILE A 359 35.89 13.44 20.73
N ALA A 360 35.77 12.10 20.71
CA ALA A 360 35.71 11.31 21.93
C ALA A 360 36.97 11.49 22.80
N PHE A 361 38.16 11.51 22.18
CA PHE A 361 39.42 11.73 22.89
C PHE A 361 39.52 13.14 23.51
N LYS A 362 39.00 14.17 22.81
CA LYS A 362 38.91 15.54 23.32
C LYS A 362 38.00 15.65 24.54
N ILE A 363 36.87 14.94 24.54
CA ILE A 363 35.95 14.92 25.68
C ILE A 363 36.63 14.28 26.91
N VAL A 364 37.40 13.21 26.72
CA VAL A 364 38.15 12.56 27.81
C VAL A 364 39.27 13.46 28.36
N THR A 365 39.92 14.27 27.52
CA THR A 365 40.98 15.19 27.98
C THR A 365 40.44 16.43 28.70
N VAL A 366 39.23 16.91 28.36
CA VAL A 366 38.59 18.03 29.08
C VAL A 366 38.16 17.63 30.50
N PHE A 367 37.82 16.36 30.73
CA PHE A 367 37.46 15.87 32.07
C PHE A 367 38.65 15.60 33.01
N ASN A 368 39.89 15.58 32.49
CA ASN A 368 41.07 15.25 33.31
C ASN A 368 41.86 16.49 33.80
N CYS A 369 41.34 17.70 33.59
CA CYS A 369 41.98 18.94 34.03
C CYS A 369 40.95 19.89 34.63
N GLY A 370 40.46 19.54 35.82
CA GLY A 370 39.57 20.40 36.61
C GLY A 370 39.62 20.00 38.07
N GLY A 371 40.68 20.41 38.77
CA GLY A 371 40.71 20.36 40.23
C GLY A 371 39.60 21.24 40.79
N PHE A 372 38.66 20.64 41.51
CA PHE A 372 37.63 21.38 42.22
C PHE A 372 38.27 22.15 43.40
N PRO A 373 38.08 23.47 43.51
CA PRO A 373 38.48 24.21 44.71
C PRO A 373 37.52 23.88 45.85
N GLY A 374 38.09 23.76 47.06
CA GLY A 374 37.39 23.35 48.27
C GLY A 374 36.18 24.23 48.59
N VAL A 375 35.04 23.57 48.78
CA VAL A 375 33.83 24.19 49.33
C VAL A 375 33.80 23.87 50.82
N ASN A 376 33.95 24.92 51.64
CA ASN A 376 33.85 24.83 53.08
C ASN A 376 32.41 24.53 53.51
N SER A 377 32.29 23.57 54.41
CA SER A 377 31.08 23.08 55.05
C SER A 377 30.43 24.14 55.96
N ASN A 378 29.14 24.39 55.75
CA ASN A 378 28.17 24.68 56.81
C ASN A 378 26.73 24.58 56.27
N SER A 379 26.11 23.42 56.41
CA SER A 379 24.74 23.24 56.95
C SER A 379 24.18 21.85 56.58
N THR A 380 23.85 21.11 57.64
CA THR A 380 22.78 20.10 57.75
C THR A 380 22.46 19.19 56.56
N GLY A 381 23.03 17.99 56.61
CA GLY A 381 22.26 16.73 56.63
C GLY A 381 21.39 16.41 55.41
N GLY A 382 22.03 16.12 54.28
CA GLY A 382 21.42 15.47 53.12
C GLY A 382 22.47 14.62 52.39
N THR A 383 22.21 13.33 52.25
CA THR A 383 23.12 12.28 51.79
C THR A 383 23.59 12.47 50.34
N ILE A 384 24.87 12.86 50.18
CA ILE A 384 25.59 12.95 48.89
C ILE A 384 25.77 11.57 48.19
N ILE A 385 25.45 10.47 48.89
CA ILE A 385 25.65 9.10 48.40
C ILE A 385 24.60 8.67 47.34
N GLU A 386 23.41 9.29 47.30
CA GLU A 386 22.37 8.88 46.35
C GLU A 386 22.61 9.37 44.91
N VAL A 387 23.23 10.55 44.74
CA VAL A 387 23.50 11.13 43.41
C VAL A 387 24.61 10.37 42.67
N LEU A 388 25.63 9.84 43.38
CA LEU A 388 26.68 9.04 42.73
C LEU A 388 26.18 7.67 42.24
N SER A 389 25.18 7.07 42.89
CA SER A 389 24.63 5.77 42.49
C SER A 389 23.88 5.82 41.15
N GLY A 390 23.14 6.92 40.90
CA GLY A 390 22.42 7.13 39.64
C GLY A 390 23.35 7.35 38.45
N TYR A 391 24.45 8.09 38.64
CA TYR A 391 25.41 8.37 37.56
C TYR A 391 26.25 7.14 37.18
N LEU A 392 26.62 6.29 38.14
CA LEU A 392 27.29 5.02 37.88
C LEU A 392 26.38 4.04 37.13
N GLY A 393 25.09 3.99 37.46
CA GLY A 393 24.11 3.19 36.72
C GLY A 393 23.95 3.63 35.26
N LEU A 394 23.85 4.94 35.01
CA LEU A 394 23.65 5.47 33.66
C LEU A 394 24.87 5.26 32.75
N THR A 395 26.08 5.42 33.30
CA THR A 395 27.33 5.19 32.54
C THR A 395 27.57 3.71 32.26
N LEU A 396 27.21 2.81 33.18
CA LEU A 396 27.25 1.36 32.93
C LEU A 396 26.27 0.94 31.85
N ILE A 397 25.05 1.49 31.85
CA ILE A 397 24.02 1.19 30.83
C ILE A 397 24.45 1.72 29.46
N MET A 398 24.97 2.95 29.37
CA MET A 398 25.51 3.47 28.11
C MET A 398 26.72 2.65 27.64
N GLY A 399 27.60 2.24 28.55
CA GLY A 399 28.75 1.39 28.23
C GLY A 399 28.32 0.03 27.69
N LEU A 400 27.30 -0.59 28.28
CA LEU A 400 26.75 -1.86 27.81
C LEU A 400 26.08 -1.73 26.43
N LEU A 401 25.32 -0.66 26.19
CA LEU A 401 24.69 -0.39 24.90
C LEU A 401 25.73 -0.18 23.80
N LEU A 402 26.82 0.55 24.08
CA LEU A 402 27.92 0.72 23.14
C LEU A 402 28.69 -0.58 22.89
N LEU A 403 28.83 -1.43 23.91
CA LEU A 403 29.43 -2.76 23.76
C LEU A 403 28.56 -3.64 22.85
N VAL A 404 27.25 -3.69 23.09
CA VAL A 404 26.30 -4.46 22.26
C VAL A 404 26.31 -3.96 20.82
N CYS A 405 26.33 -2.65 20.60
CA CYS A 405 26.39 -2.06 19.26
C CYS A 405 27.70 -2.41 18.54
N ASN A 406 28.84 -2.38 19.23
CA ASN A 406 30.14 -2.77 18.66
C ASN A 406 30.20 -4.27 18.35
N VAL A 407 29.68 -5.13 19.22
CA VAL A 407 29.60 -6.57 18.96
C VAL A 407 28.69 -6.85 17.76
N CYS A 408 27.55 -6.16 17.64
CA CYS A 408 26.64 -6.30 16.51
C CYS A 408 27.28 -5.85 15.19
N CYS A 409 28.03 -4.73 15.20
CA CYS A 409 28.80 -4.26 14.05
C CYS A 409 29.90 -5.26 13.65
N MET A 410 30.60 -5.85 14.63
CA MET A 410 31.67 -6.83 14.37
C MET A 410 31.12 -8.13 13.79
N VAL A 411 29.98 -8.61 14.29
CA VAL A 411 29.26 -9.77 13.75
C VAL A 411 28.76 -9.50 12.32
N CYS A 412 28.22 -8.31 12.05
CA CYS A 412 27.83 -7.91 10.70
C CYS A 412 29.04 -7.86 9.76
N ALA A 413 30.19 -7.32 10.20
CA ALA A 413 31.40 -7.27 9.39
C ALA A 413 31.96 -8.68 9.08
N LEU A 414 31.93 -9.59 10.04
CA LEU A 414 32.31 -10.99 9.85
C LEU A 414 31.37 -11.71 8.87
N LEU A 415 30.06 -11.51 8.99
CA LEU A 415 29.06 -12.06 8.06
C LEU A 415 29.26 -11.53 6.64
N TRP A 416 29.50 -10.23 6.48
CA TRP A 416 29.82 -9.64 5.17
C TRP A 416 31.13 -10.20 4.59
N GLY A 417 32.16 -10.36 5.41
CA GLY A 417 33.42 -10.99 5.01
C GLY A 417 33.23 -12.43 4.53
N LEU A 418 32.38 -13.20 5.22
CA LEU A 418 32.05 -14.58 4.87
C LEU A 418 31.26 -14.66 3.56
N ILE A 419 30.27 -13.78 3.36
CA ILE A 419 29.51 -13.67 2.11
C ILE A 419 30.43 -13.32 0.94
N ILE A 420 31.32 -12.33 1.11
CA ILE A 420 32.29 -11.95 0.07
C ILE A 420 33.25 -13.09 -0.24
N GLY A 421 33.71 -13.83 0.78
CA GLY A 421 34.55 -15.02 0.61
C GLY A 421 33.85 -16.12 -0.19
N VAL A 422 32.59 -16.41 0.11
CA VAL A 422 31.79 -17.40 -0.63
C VAL A 422 31.57 -16.97 -2.08
N LEU A 423 31.23 -15.70 -2.33
CA LEU A 423 31.08 -15.17 -3.69
C LEU A 423 32.40 -15.22 -4.48
N PHE A 424 33.55 -15.00 -3.82
CA PHE A 424 34.85 -15.11 -4.45
C PHE A 424 35.19 -16.56 -4.83
N VAL A 425 34.90 -17.53 -3.95
CA VAL A 425 35.07 -18.97 -4.23
C VAL A 425 34.16 -19.43 -5.37
N ILE A 426 32.90 -18.99 -5.39
CA ILE A 426 31.96 -19.28 -6.49
C ILE A 426 32.49 -18.67 -7.80
N GLY A 427 32.99 -17.43 -7.77
CA GLY A 427 33.60 -16.79 -8.95
C GLY A 427 34.82 -17.55 -9.48
N GLN A 428 35.68 -18.07 -8.59
CA GLN A 428 36.83 -18.92 -8.96
C GLN A 428 36.41 -20.27 -9.53
N TRP A 429 35.32 -20.86 -9.01
CA TRP A 429 34.73 -22.09 -9.53
C TRP A 429 34.15 -21.91 -10.93
N VAL A 430 33.40 -20.82 -11.16
CA VAL A 430 32.87 -20.49 -12.48
C VAL A 430 34.02 -20.23 -13.46
N ALA A 431 35.03 -19.44 -13.06
CA ALA A 431 36.16 -19.14 -13.93
C ALA A 431 37.02 -20.38 -14.28
N SER A 432 37.17 -21.34 -13.37
CA SER A 432 37.93 -22.57 -13.62
C SER A 432 37.16 -23.64 -14.39
N GLY A 433 35.82 -23.62 -14.36
CA GLY A 433 34.97 -24.47 -15.19
C GLY A 433 34.97 -24.12 -16.69
N PHE A 434 35.43 -22.93 -17.07
CA PHE A 434 35.43 -22.45 -18.46
C PHE A 434 36.68 -22.83 -19.28
N THR A 435 37.71 -23.44 -18.68
CA THR A 435 39.00 -23.65 -19.37
C THR A 435 39.25 -25.07 -19.88
N THR A 436 38.33 -26.02 -19.71
CA THR A 436 38.58 -27.44 -20.06
C THR A 436 37.55 -28.12 -20.96
N LEU A 437 36.61 -27.40 -21.59
CA LEU A 437 35.63 -28.03 -22.50
C LEU A 437 35.78 -27.57 -23.96
N PRO A 438 35.83 -28.49 -24.94
CA PRO A 438 35.98 -28.16 -26.34
C PRO A 438 34.71 -27.49 -26.90
N PRO A 439 34.86 -26.60 -27.90
CA PRO A 439 33.75 -25.77 -28.37
C PRO A 439 32.90 -26.57 -29.33
N CYS A 440 31.78 -27.15 -28.88
CA CYS A 440 30.60 -27.43 -29.70
C CYS A 440 29.45 -27.91 -28.80
N THR A 441 28.23 -27.40 -29.07
CA THR A 441 26.92 -27.76 -28.49
C THR A 441 26.64 -27.34 -27.04
N PHE A 442 26.04 -26.15 -26.87
CA PHE A 442 25.12 -25.88 -25.77
C PHE A 442 23.77 -25.39 -26.33
N GLY A 443 22.71 -26.11 -25.98
CA GLY A 443 21.32 -25.69 -26.22
C GLY A 443 20.83 -24.69 -25.15
N PRO A 444 19.64 -24.10 -25.36
CA PRO A 444 19.15 -22.94 -24.59
C PRO A 444 18.88 -23.19 -23.09
N THR A 445 18.97 -24.41 -22.58
CA THR A 445 18.65 -24.73 -21.17
C THR A 445 19.79 -24.47 -20.18
N PHE A 446 20.99 -24.10 -20.64
CA PHE A 446 22.15 -23.89 -19.76
C PHE A 446 22.21 -22.46 -19.16
N TRP A 447 21.48 -21.50 -19.73
CA TRP A 447 21.44 -20.11 -19.24
C TRP A 447 20.49 -19.92 -18.04
N ASP A 448 19.52 -20.82 -17.86
CA ASP A 448 18.49 -20.69 -16.83
C ASP A 448 19.00 -20.97 -15.41
N SER A 449 19.95 -21.90 -15.26
CA SER A 449 20.48 -22.27 -13.95
C SER A 449 21.41 -21.19 -13.36
N GLY A 450 22.21 -20.52 -14.18
CA GLY A 450 23.06 -19.40 -13.73
C GLY A 450 22.26 -18.19 -13.27
N LEU A 451 21.20 -17.84 -14.01
CA LEU A 451 20.29 -16.75 -13.65
C LEU A 451 19.52 -17.05 -12.36
N PHE A 452 19.11 -18.30 -12.16
CA PHE A 452 18.42 -18.74 -10.95
C PHE A 452 19.24 -18.53 -9.68
N TYR A 453 20.54 -18.86 -9.69
CA TYR A 453 21.41 -18.62 -8.53
C TYR A 453 21.63 -17.13 -8.23
N VAL A 454 21.69 -16.28 -9.26
CA VAL A 454 21.81 -14.83 -9.09
C VAL A 454 20.53 -14.24 -8.49
N ILE A 455 19.36 -14.68 -8.95
CA ILE A 455 18.06 -14.23 -8.43
C ILE A 455 17.88 -14.67 -6.97
N VAL A 456 18.19 -15.93 -6.63
CA VAL A 456 18.13 -16.43 -5.26
C VAL A 456 19.08 -15.66 -4.34
N ALA A 457 20.30 -15.32 -4.81
CA ALA A 457 21.23 -14.50 -4.05
C ALA A 457 20.70 -13.07 -3.80
N ILE A 458 20.05 -12.45 -4.79
CA ILE A 458 19.44 -11.11 -4.65
C ILE A 458 18.27 -11.13 -3.64
N ILE A 459 17.42 -12.16 -3.68
CA ILE A 459 16.30 -12.32 -2.76
C ILE A 459 16.79 -12.52 -1.32
N LEU A 460 17.81 -13.37 -1.13
CA LEU A 460 18.42 -13.58 0.19
C LEU A 460 19.08 -12.31 0.73
N LEU A 461 19.75 -11.53 -0.11
CA LEU A 461 20.34 -10.23 0.27
C LEU A 461 19.26 -9.18 0.62
N GLY A 462 18.12 -9.20 -0.07
CA GLY A 462 16.96 -8.35 0.25
C GLY A 462 16.31 -8.71 1.59
N GLY A 463 16.16 -10.01 1.87
CA GLY A 463 15.67 -10.52 3.15
C GLY A 463 16.59 -10.14 4.33
N LEU A 464 17.91 -10.30 4.17
CA LEU A 464 18.88 -9.92 5.19
C LEU A 464 18.87 -8.41 5.49
N ARG A 465 18.72 -7.58 4.45
CA ARG A 465 18.66 -6.12 4.62
C ARG A 465 17.42 -5.68 5.41
N THR A 466 16.31 -6.39 5.22
CA THR A 466 15.04 -6.12 5.92
C THR A 466 15.11 -6.60 7.37
N ALA A 467 15.71 -7.77 7.62
CA ALA A 467 15.96 -8.27 8.96
C ALA A 467 16.93 -7.37 9.76
N CYS A 468 18.01 -6.88 9.14
CA CYS A 468 18.92 -5.92 9.80
C CYS A 468 18.23 -4.58 10.13
N LYS A 469 17.32 -4.10 9.27
CA LYS A 469 16.51 -2.91 9.58
C LYS A 469 15.56 -3.13 10.75
N ALA A 470 14.96 -4.32 10.86
CA ALA A 470 14.07 -4.67 11.97
C ALA A 470 14.82 -4.87 13.30
N ILE A 471 16.12 -5.22 13.26
CA ILE A 471 16.98 -5.32 14.45
C ILE A 471 17.56 -3.95 14.86
N GLN A 472 17.61 -2.99 13.94
CA GLN A 472 18.06 -1.62 14.20
C GLN A 472 16.95 -0.71 14.75
N GLN A 473 15.68 -1.03 14.49
CA GLN A 473 14.51 -0.41 15.12
C GLN A 473 14.28 -1.04 16.50
#